data_AF-A0AAU2HKQ2-F1
#
_entry.id   AF-A0AAU2HKQ2-F1
#
_cell.length_a   1.000
_cell.length_b   1.000
_cell.length_c   1.000
_cell.angle_alpha   90.00
_cell.angle_beta   90.00
_cell.angle_gamma   90.00
#
_symmetry.space_group_name_H-M   'P 1'
#
loop_
_entity.id
_entity.type
_entity.pdbx_description
1 polymer ?
#
loop_
_entity_poly.entity_id
_entity_poly.type
_entity_poly.pdbx_seq_one_letter_code
_entity_poly.pdbx_strand_id
1 'polypeptide(L)'
;MVQIQCHTDGVALLNRFAARSASAERHPGHCDAQNIDEFREELLAGRYEPLDLPGPVLTVDTTCFDQVDIDALAARVSALLHPDAP
;
A
#
# COMPACT_ATOMS: atom_id res chain seq x y z
N MET A 1 18.75 2.48 -4.34
CA MET A 1 17.29 2.39 -4.61
C MET A 1 16.67 1.59 -3.49
N VAL A 2 15.49 1.97 -3.00
CA VAL A 2 14.76 1.28 -1.92
C VAL A 2 13.32 1.14 -2.38
N GLN A 3 12.71 -0.04 -2.20
CA GLN A 3 11.29 -0.24 -2.43
C GLN A 3 10.54 -0.27 -1.10
N ILE A 4 9.35 0.34 -1.06
CA ILE A 4 8.42 0.22 0.06
C ILE A 4 7.14 -0.40 -0.49
N GLN A 5 6.83 -1.60 -0.04
CA GLN A 5 5.65 -2.36 -0.44
C GLN A 5 4.63 -2.34 0.70
N CYS A 6 3.49 -1.69 0.49
CA CYS A 6 2.38 -1.78 1.43
C CYS A 6 1.54 -3.03 1.11
N HIS A 7 1.17 -3.77 2.15
CA HIS A 7 0.11 -4.78 2.07
C HIS A 7 -0.93 -4.52 3.16
N THR A 8 -2.04 -5.23 3.08
CA THR A 8 -3.13 -5.15 4.06
C THR A 8 -3.92 -6.45 4.01
N ASP A 9 -4.71 -6.72 5.04
CA ASP A 9 -5.79 -7.69 4.96
C ASP A 9 -6.72 -7.35 3.78
N GLY A 10 -7.12 -8.37 3.02
CA GLY A 10 -7.89 -8.22 1.80
C GLY A 10 -9.33 -7.74 2.04
N VAL A 11 -9.95 -8.15 3.16
CA VAL A 11 -11.30 -7.67 3.52
C VAL A 11 -11.23 -6.20 3.91
N ALA A 12 -10.20 -5.80 4.67
CA ALA A 12 -9.95 -4.39 4.98
C ALA A 12 -9.73 -3.57 3.69
N LEU A 13 -8.98 -4.09 2.71
CA LEU A 13 -8.75 -3.41 1.43
C LEU A 13 -10.03 -3.25 0.61
N LEU A 14 -10.81 -4.32 0.46
CA LEU A 14 -12.08 -4.31 -0.28
C LEU A 14 -13.06 -3.30 0.34
N ASN A 15 -13.19 -3.28 1.67
CA ASN A 15 -14.04 -2.34 2.37
C ASN A 15 -13.59 -0.88 2.16
N ARG A 16 -12.27 -0.62 2.23
CA ARG A 16 -11.71 0.71 1.95
C ARG A 16 -11.92 1.13 0.50
N PHE A 17 -11.77 0.21 -0.44
CA PHE A 17 -12.02 0.46 -1.86
C PHE A 17 -13.48 0.84 -2.10
N ALA A 18 -14.43 0.06 -1.57
CA ALA A 18 -15.87 0.34 -1.67
C ALA A 18 -16.26 1.67 -1.03
N ALA A 19 -15.75 1.98 0.17
CA ALA A 19 -16.02 3.24 0.84
C ALA A 19 -15.49 4.44 0.04
N ARG A 20 -14.29 4.32 -0.55
CA ARG A 20 -13.68 5.37 -1.39
C ARG A 20 -14.42 5.55 -2.71
N SER A 21 -14.85 4.47 -3.36
CA SER A 21 -15.58 4.55 -4.63
C SER A 21 -16.98 5.17 -4.46
N ALA A 22 -17.59 5.00 -3.29
CA ALA A 22 -18.84 5.66 -2.92
C ALA A 22 -18.66 7.10 -2.40
N SER A 23 -17.43 7.54 -2.14
CA SER A 23 -17.13 8.92 -1.71
C SER A 23 -17.13 9.88 -2.89
N ALA A 24 -17.33 11.18 -2.62
CA ALA A 24 -17.19 12.23 -3.62
C ALA A 24 -15.72 12.67 -3.85
N GLU A 25 -14.76 12.08 -3.12
CA GLU A 25 -13.34 12.46 -3.19
C GLU A 25 -12.61 11.78 -4.35
N ARG A 26 -13.09 10.61 -4.78
CA ARG A 26 -12.50 9.84 -5.88
C ARG A 26 -12.99 10.40 -7.22
N HIS A 27 -12.06 10.66 -8.15
CA HIS A 27 -12.42 11.21 -9.44
C HIS A 27 -13.32 10.23 -10.25
N PRO A 28 -14.42 10.69 -10.87
CA PRO A 28 -15.38 9.81 -11.55
C PRO A 28 -14.78 8.96 -12.67
N GLY A 29 -13.75 9.46 -13.35
CA GLY A 29 -13.05 8.74 -14.43
C GLY A 29 -12.32 7.47 -14.01
N HIS A 30 -12.19 7.19 -12.70
CA HIS A 30 -11.69 5.89 -12.23
C HIS A 30 -12.71 4.75 -12.41
N CYS A 31 -14.01 5.08 -12.43
CA CYS A 31 -15.09 4.09 -12.54
C CYS A 31 -15.04 2.95 -11.49
N ASP A 32 -14.39 3.18 -10.34
CA ASP A 32 -14.13 2.15 -9.33
C ASP A 32 -15.42 1.43 -8.86
N ALA A 33 -16.51 2.17 -8.71
CA ALA A 33 -17.80 1.61 -8.28
C ALA A 33 -18.41 0.63 -9.30
N GLN A 34 -18.10 0.79 -10.59
CA GLN A 34 -18.56 -0.09 -11.67
C GLN A 34 -17.69 -1.34 -11.80
N ASN A 35 -16.45 -1.29 -11.29
CA ASN A 35 -15.43 -2.32 -11.49
C ASN A 35 -15.10 -3.10 -10.21
N ILE A 36 -15.87 -2.93 -9.13
CA ILE A 36 -15.59 -3.59 -7.84
C ILE A 36 -15.61 -5.13 -7.94
N ASP A 37 -16.48 -5.68 -8.78
CA ASP A 37 -16.57 -7.13 -8.98
C ASP A 37 -15.36 -7.65 -9.77
N GLU A 38 -14.86 -6.88 -10.73
CA GLU A 38 -13.67 -7.19 -11.52
C GLU A 38 -12.42 -7.21 -10.62
N PHE A 39 -12.26 -6.20 -9.76
CA PHE A 39 -11.09 -6.11 -8.89
C PHE A 39 -11.19 -6.92 -7.59
N ARG A 40 -12.32 -7.60 -7.34
CA ARG A 40 -12.56 -8.27 -6.04
C ARG A 40 -11.44 -9.23 -5.67
N GLU A 41 -10.99 -10.07 -6.61
CA GLU A 41 -9.95 -11.06 -6.33
C GLU A 41 -8.60 -10.39 -5.98
N GLU A 42 -8.20 -9.37 -6.72
CA GLU A 42 -6.96 -8.61 -6.46
C GLU A 42 -7.03 -7.85 -5.12
N LEU A 43 -8.17 -7.22 -4.83
CA LEU A 43 -8.40 -6.53 -3.57
C LEU A 43 -8.35 -7.50 -2.39
N LEU A 44 -8.92 -8.71 -2.54
CA LEU A 44 -8.87 -9.74 -1.51
C LEU A 44 -7.47 -10.37 -1.36
N ALA A 45 -6.63 -10.34 -2.39
CA ALA A 45 -5.23 -10.74 -2.28
C ALA A 45 -4.45 -9.79 -1.35
N GLY A 46 -4.85 -8.52 -1.26
CA GLY A 46 -4.34 -7.56 -0.27
C GLY A 46 -2.88 -7.13 -0.47
N ARG A 47 -2.22 -7.61 -1.52
CA ARG A 47 -0.84 -7.33 -1.87
C ARG A 47 -0.57 -7.54 -3.36
N TYR A 48 0.41 -6.82 -3.88
CA TYR A 48 1.09 -7.12 -5.13
C TYR A 48 2.54 -7.46 -4.83
N GLU A 49 3.16 -8.34 -5.62
CA GLU A 49 4.57 -8.67 -5.44
C GLU A 49 5.48 -7.47 -5.76
N PRO A 50 6.62 -7.29 -5.06
CA PRO A 50 7.57 -6.22 -5.37
C PRO A 50 8.14 -6.38 -6.79
N LEU A 51 8.54 -5.29 -7.43
CA LEU A 51 9.22 -5.36 -8.72
C LEU A 51 10.60 -6.01 -8.52
N ASP A 52 10.99 -6.90 -9.44
CA ASP A 52 12.32 -7.53 -9.47
C ASP A 52 13.39 -6.50 -9.86
N LEU A 53 13.80 -5.71 -8.88
CA LEU A 53 14.79 -4.64 -9.01
C LEU A 53 15.85 -4.79 -7.92
N PRO A 54 17.11 -4.41 -8.19
CA PRO A 54 18.16 -4.46 -7.18
C PRO A 54 17.89 -3.43 -6.07
N GLY A 55 18.01 -3.87 -4.83
CA GLY A 55 17.89 -3.02 -3.64
C GLY A 55 17.05 -3.65 -2.53
N PRO A 56 17.06 -3.07 -1.33
CA PRO A 56 16.22 -3.53 -0.23
C PRO A 56 14.72 -3.26 -0.50
N VAL A 57 13.90 -4.21 -0.08
CA VAL A 57 12.43 -4.08 0.00
C VAL A 57 12.02 -3.97 1.46
N LEU A 58 11.28 -2.91 1.78
CA LEU A 58 10.62 -2.73 3.07
C LEU A 58 9.13 -3.02 2.91
N THR A 59 8.64 -4.03 3.61
CA THR A 59 7.23 -4.40 3.60
C THR A 59 6.51 -3.75 4.78
N VAL A 60 5.35 -3.13 4.54
CA VAL A 60 4.58 -2.40 5.55
C VAL A 60 3.14 -2.93 5.56
N ASP A 61 2.73 -3.49 6.69
CA ASP A 61 1.33 -3.87 6.90
C ASP A 61 0.51 -2.63 7.26
N THR A 62 -0.50 -2.34 6.45
CA THR A 62 -1.41 -1.21 6.61
C THR A 62 -2.83 -1.63 7.01
N THR A 63 -3.01 -2.86 7.49
CA THR A 63 -4.29 -3.38 8.00
C THR A 63 -4.84 -2.48 9.12
N CYS A 64 -3.95 -1.99 10.00
CA CYS A 64 -4.29 -1.01 11.03
C CYS A 64 -3.30 0.17 10.95
N PHE A 65 -3.75 1.34 10.47
CA PHE A 65 -2.87 2.50 10.30
C PHE A 65 -2.27 3.02 11.60
N ASP A 66 -3.00 2.90 12.72
CA ASP A 66 -2.52 3.32 14.04
C ASP A 66 -1.34 2.47 14.54
N GLN A 67 -1.10 1.31 13.92
CA GLN A 67 0.05 0.44 14.22
C GLN A 67 1.25 0.69 13.31
N VAL A 68 1.11 1.58 12.31
CA VAL A 68 2.20 1.93 11.40
C VAL A 68 3.04 3.05 12.02
N ASP A 69 4.24 2.71 12.45
CA ASP A 69 5.22 3.69 12.91
C ASP A 69 5.92 4.36 11.72
N ILE A 70 5.38 5.53 11.34
CA ILE A 70 5.87 6.31 10.19
C ILE A 70 7.27 6.88 10.44
N ASP A 71 7.59 7.28 11.68
CA ASP A 71 8.89 7.84 12.02
C ASP A 71 9.98 6.76 11.97
N ALA A 72 9.70 5.56 12.48
CA ALA A 72 10.59 4.42 12.36
C ALA A 72 10.79 3.99 10.89
N LEU A 73 9.72 3.98 10.08
CA LEU A 73 9.81 3.69 8.66
C LEU A 73 10.69 4.72 7.93
N ALA A 74 10.49 6.01 8.20
CA ALA A 74 11.26 7.10 7.61
C ALA A 74 12.75 7.02 7.99
N ALA A 75 13.05 6.76 9.27
CA ALA A 75 14.42 6.57 9.74
C ALA A 75 15.10 5.38 9.05
N ARG A 76 14.38 4.26 8.89
CA ARG A 76 14.89 3.06 8.21
C ARG A 76 15.14 3.31 6.72
N VAL A 77 14.26 4.04 6.04
CA VAL A 77 14.47 4.46 4.64
C VAL A 77 15.70 5.37 4.53
N SER A 78 15.83 6.35 5.44
CA SER A 78 16.97 7.27 5.45
C SER A 78 18.30 6.52 5.58
N ALA A 79 18.39 5.56 6.51
CA ALA A 79 19.58 4.73 6.69
C ALA A 79 19.95 3.91 5.44
N LEU A 80 18.95 3.43 4.68
CA LEU A 80 19.18 2.69 3.44
C LEU A 80 19.57 3.57 2.25
N LEU A 81 19.18 4.85 2.26
CA LEU A 81 19.58 5.83 1.25
C LEU A 81 20.97 6.42 1.54
N HIS A 82 21.38 6.44 2.80
CA HIS A 82 22.64 7.01 3.25
C HIS A 82 23.42 6.04 4.16
N PRO A 83 23.90 4.91 3.62
CA PRO A 83 24.59 3.88 4.43
C PRO A 83 25.90 4.36 5.06
N ASP A 84 26.49 5.43 4.52
CA ASP A 84 27.76 6.03 4.99
C ASP A 84 27.56 7.38 5.72
N ALA A 85 26.33 7.77 6.05
CA ALA A 85 26.10 8.94 6.89
C ALA A 85 26.56 8.64 8.34
N PRO A 86 27.26 9.58 9.01
CA PRO A 86 27.84 9.36 10.34
C PRO A 86 26.80 9.08 11.42
#